data_AF-A0A9Q0NGQ3-F1
#
_entry.id   AF-A0A9Q0NGQ3-F1
#
_cell.length_a   1.000
_cell.length_b   1.000
_cell.length_c   1.000
_cell.angle_alpha   90.00
_cell.angle_beta   90.00
_cell.angle_gamma   90.00
#
_symmetry.space_group_name_H-M   'P 1'
#
loop_
_entity.id
_entity.type
_entity.pdbx_description
1 polymer ?
#
loop_
_entity_poly.entity_id
_entity_poly.type
_entity_poly.pdbx_seq_one_letter_code
_entity_poly.pdbx_strand_id
1 'polypeptide(L)'
;MILQFELLESQTKMKSFYLIFVVLCLVSLVISKPTVPFFEICPLPADSGSCYASFDRYYFDAAKNECLLFTYGGCEGNANNFETTDTIKCHTQIFYRQVIWLGLKTLLSYEVCSLPPDSGFCDAIIDRYYFNAAKNECLLFIYGGCGGNANNFKTIRECEKLKLFCAERH
;
A
#
# COMPACT_ATOMS: atom_id res chain seq x y z
N MET A 1 -10.24 27.27 -55.69
CA MET A 1 -9.59 25.97 -55.42
C MET A 1 -8.50 26.06 -54.34
N ILE A 2 -7.80 27.20 -54.16
CA ILE A 2 -6.74 27.37 -53.14
C ILE A 2 -7.30 27.48 -51.70
N LEU A 3 -8.36 28.25 -51.49
CA LEU A 3 -9.01 28.42 -50.17
C LEU A 3 -9.56 27.13 -49.53
N GLN A 4 -9.92 26.14 -50.35
CA GLN A 4 -10.48 24.87 -49.87
C GLN A 4 -9.38 23.89 -49.42
N PHE A 5 -8.15 24.08 -49.91
CA PHE A 5 -6.97 23.30 -49.54
C PHE A 5 -6.40 23.75 -48.18
N GLU A 6 -6.33 25.07 -47.93
CA GLU A 6 -5.90 25.66 -46.66
C GLU A 6 -6.83 25.31 -45.48
N LEU A 7 -8.15 25.26 -45.72
CA LEU A 7 -9.13 24.81 -44.73
C LEU A 7 -8.96 23.31 -44.39
N LEU A 8 -8.66 22.46 -45.36
CA LEU A 8 -8.45 21.02 -45.12
C LEU A 8 -7.16 20.77 -44.31
N GLU A 9 -6.11 21.54 -44.57
CA GLU A 9 -4.83 21.49 -43.86
C GLU A 9 -4.94 21.99 -42.41
N SER A 10 -5.75 23.03 -42.18
CA SER A 10 -6.10 23.54 -40.84
C SER A 10 -6.92 22.52 -40.04
N GLN A 11 -7.91 21.87 -40.66
CA GLN A 11 -8.76 20.86 -40.01
C GLN A 11 -8.02 19.55 -39.69
N THR A 12 -7.05 19.14 -40.52
CA THR A 12 -6.20 17.96 -40.25
C THR A 12 -5.17 18.24 -39.16
N LYS A 13 -4.59 19.45 -39.11
CA LYS A 13 -3.72 19.87 -37.99
C LYS A 13 -4.49 19.90 -36.66
N MET A 14 -5.70 20.47 -36.63
CA MET A 14 -6.57 20.49 -35.44
C MET A 14 -6.90 19.09 -34.90
N LYS A 15 -7.19 18.12 -35.78
CA LYS A 15 -7.44 16.73 -35.38
C LYS A 15 -6.18 16.04 -34.85
N SER A 16 -5.01 16.33 -35.41
CA SER A 16 -3.72 15.81 -34.95
C SER A 16 -3.35 16.34 -33.55
N PHE A 17 -3.52 17.64 -33.31
CA PHE A 17 -3.33 18.24 -31.99
C PHE A 17 -4.34 17.73 -30.96
N TYR A 18 -5.60 17.55 -31.35
CA TYR A 18 -6.62 16.96 -30.49
C TYR A 18 -6.27 15.52 -30.11
N LEU A 19 -5.79 14.70 -31.04
CA LEU A 19 -5.37 13.32 -30.77
C LEU A 19 -4.13 13.28 -29.86
N ILE A 20 -3.14 14.14 -30.08
CA ILE A 20 -1.94 14.26 -29.22
C ILE A 20 -2.34 14.70 -27.81
N PHE A 21 -3.24 15.68 -27.69
CA PHE A 21 -3.73 16.16 -26.39
C PHE A 21 -4.53 15.07 -25.66
N VAL A 22 -5.39 14.32 -26.36
CA VAL A 22 -6.11 13.18 -25.80
C VAL A 22 -5.14 12.09 -25.36
N VAL A 23 -4.12 11.75 -26.16
CA VAL A 23 -3.10 10.76 -25.76
C VAL A 23 -2.26 11.26 -24.59
N LEU A 24 -1.83 12.53 -24.55
CA LEU A 24 -1.10 13.11 -23.42
C LEU A 24 -1.95 13.16 -22.15
N CYS A 25 -3.24 13.47 -22.27
CA CYS A 25 -4.19 13.51 -21.17
C CYS A 25 -4.52 12.10 -20.66
N LEU A 26 -4.67 11.13 -21.56
CA LEU A 26 -4.81 9.72 -21.19
C LEU A 26 -3.54 9.20 -20.52
N VAL A 27 -2.35 9.52 -21.04
CA VAL A 27 -1.05 9.15 -20.46
C VAL A 27 -0.86 9.80 -19.08
N SER A 28 -1.24 11.06 -18.89
CA SER A 28 -1.18 11.72 -17.57
C SER A 28 -2.21 11.19 -16.57
N LEU A 29 -3.34 10.64 -17.04
CA LEU A 29 -4.30 9.90 -16.20
C LEU A 29 -3.79 8.49 -15.79
N VAL A 30 -2.84 7.89 -16.53
CA VAL A 30 -2.23 6.58 -16.18
C VAL A 30 -0.95 6.71 -15.35
N ILE A 31 -0.30 7.88 -15.31
CA ILE A 31 0.89 8.12 -14.46
C ILE A 31 0.42 8.47 -13.05
N SER A 32 0.13 7.40 -12.29
CA SER A 32 0.14 7.30 -10.82
C SER A 32 -0.27 8.55 -10.04
N LYS A 33 -1.43 8.48 -9.38
CA LYS A 33 -1.64 9.24 -8.14
C LYS A 33 -0.38 9.07 -7.26
N PRO A 34 0.20 10.15 -6.72
CA PRO A 34 1.28 10.00 -5.76
C PRO A 34 0.70 9.31 -4.52
N THR A 35 0.97 8.01 -4.38
CA THR A 35 0.82 7.33 -3.11
C THR A 35 1.90 7.91 -2.23
N VAL A 36 1.53 8.84 -1.34
CA VAL A 36 2.47 9.43 -0.37
C VAL A 36 3.15 8.27 0.35
N PRO A 37 4.48 8.16 0.28
CA PRO A 37 5.15 6.98 0.77
C PRO A 37 5.06 6.95 2.30
N PHE A 38 4.79 5.77 2.83
CA PHE A 38 4.44 5.55 4.25
C PHE A 38 5.49 6.04 5.26
N PHE A 39 6.75 6.23 4.83
CA PHE A 39 7.81 6.80 5.68
C PHE A 39 7.57 8.27 6.05
N GLU A 40 6.71 8.99 5.33
CA GLU A 40 6.36 10.39 5.61
C GLU A 40 5.13 10.52 6.53
N ILE A 41 4.37 9.44 6.70
CA ILE A 41 3.10 9.43 7.45
C ILE A 41 3.35 9.26 8.95
N CYS A 42 4.11 8.23 9.34
CA CYS A 42 4.30 7.89 10.74
C CYS A 42 5.08 8.90 11.60
N PRO A 43 5.98 9.76 11.07
CA PRO A 43 6.58 10.82 11.90
C PRO A 43 5.61 11.98 12.18
N LEU A 44 4.43 12.02 11.56
CA LEU A 44 3.45 13.06 11.81
C LEU A 44 2.82 12.88 13.20
N PRO A 45 2.46 13.97 13.89
CA PRO A 45 1.77 13.88 15.18
C PRO A 45 0.32 13.39 14.99
N ALA A 46 -0.31 12.94 16.08
CA ALA A 46 -1.77 12.85 16.13
C ALA A 46 -2.37 14.23 15.85
N ASP A 47 -3.37 14.30 14.97
CA ASP A 47 -4.02 15.55 14.60
C ASP A 47 -5.54 15.39 14.57
N SER A 48 -6.18 15.97 15.58
CA SER A 48 -7.64 15.95 15.73
C SER A 48 -8.35 16.84 14.71
N GLY A 49 -7.66 17.81 14.10
CA GLY A 49 -8.28 18.84 13.26
C GLY A 49 -9.17 19.80 14.06
N SER A 50 -9.79 20.74 13.34
CA SER A 50 -10.63 21.80 13.91
C SER A 50 -12.11 21.43 14.17
N CYS A 51 -12.57 20.28 13.66
CA CYS A 51 -13.94 19.82 13.84
C CYS A 51 -14.19 19.17 15.23
N TYR A 52 -15.47 19.04 15.60
CA TYR A 52 -15.88 18.67 16.97
C TYR A 52 -16.57 17.30 17.09
N ALA A 53 -16.51 16.46 16.05
CA ALA A 53 -16.98 15.08 16.18
C ALA A 53 -16.01 14.26 17.04
N SER A 54 -16.45 13.10 17.51
CA SER A 54 -15.64 12.21 18.33
C SER A 54 -15.53 10.86 17.64
N PHE A 55 -14.44 10.65 16.91
CA PHE A 55 -14.11 9.39 16.29
C PHE A 55 -12.88 8.79 16.95
N ASP A 56 -13.00 7.56 17.42
CA ASP A 56 -11.87 6.77 17.90
C ASP A 56 -10.98 6.38 16.71
N ARG A 57 -9.73 6.85 16.74
CA ARG A 57 -8.73 6.60 15.71
C ARG A 57 -7.40 6.25 16.36
N TYR A 58 -6.50 5.67 15.60
CA TYR A 58 -5.15 5.31 16.04
C TYR A 58 -4.12 6.15 15.30
N TYR A 59 -3.06 6.54 15.99
CA TYR A 59 -1.87 7.14 15.38
C TYR A 59 -0.61 6.42 15.89
N PHE A 60 0.47 6.48 15.12
CA PHE A 60 1.77 5.97 15.55
C PHE A 60 2.51 7.02 16.37
N ASP A 61 2.85 6.69 17.62
CA ASP A 61 3.72 7.49 18.47
C ASP A 61 5.17 7.02 18.31
N ALA A 62 6.00 7.82 17.63
CA ALA A 62 7.38 7.46 17.34
C ALA A 62 8.30 7.43 18.57
N ALA A 63 7.95 8.12 19.66
CA ALA A 63 8.74 8.14 20.88
C ALA A 63 8.51 6.88 21.72
N LYS A 64 7.26 6.42 21.78
CA LYS A 64 6.86 5.18 22.46
C LYS A 64 6.96 3.95 21.57
N ASN A 65 7.10 4.17 20.25
CA ASN A 65 7.12 3.13 19.24
C ASN A 65 5.86 2.25 19.32
N GLU A 66 4.71 2.89 19.53
CA GLU A 66 3.43 2.25 19.83
C GLU A 66 2.29 2.94 19.08
N CYS A 67 1.27 2.16 18.73
CA CYS A 67 0.05 2.64 18.12
C CYS A 67 -0.94 3.05 19.21
N LEU A 68 -1.18 4.34 19.35
CA LEU A 68 -2.00 4.87 20.43
C LEU A 68 -3.33 5.39 19.90
N LEU A 69 -4.37 5.23 20.71
CA LEU A 69 -5.68 5.78 20.44
C LEU A 69 -5.66 7.31 20.61
N PHE A 70 -6.35 8.02 19.73
CA PHE A 70 -6.64 9.45 19.84
C PHE A 70 -8.04 9.76 19.29
N THR A 71 -8.59 10.92 19.69
CA THR A 71 -9.88 11.39 19.17
C THR A 71 -9.68 12.25 17.93
N TYR A 72 -10.26 11.82 16.82
CA TYR A 72 -10.31 12.60 15.57
C TYR A 72 -11.60 13.41 15.49
N GLY A 73 -11.47 14.71 15.21
CA GLY A 73 -12.54 15.69 15.15
C GLY A 73 -13.48 15.56 13.95
N GLY A 74 -13.12 14.74 12.96
CA GLY A 74 -13.95 14.45 11.78
C GLY A 74 -13.66 15.31 10.54
N CYS A 75 -12.71 16.24 10.61
CA CYS A 75 -12.19 16.94 9.45
C CYS A 75 -10.70 17.30 9.64
N GLU A 76 -10.06 17.76 8.57
CA GLU A 76 -8.61 18.05 8.57
C GLU A 76 -7.82 16.83 9.07
N GLY A 77 -6.81 17.05 9.90
CA GLY A 77 -5.91 16.01 10.33
C GLY A 77 -4.79 15.76 9.33
N ASN A 78 -4.07 14.68 9.59
CA ASN A 78 -3.03 14.19 8.70
C ASN A 78 -3.14 12.67 8.50
N ALA A 79 -2.23 12.12 7.70
CA ALA A 79 -2.29 10.71 7.30
C ALA A 79 -1.97 9.72 8.44
N ASN A 80 -1.43 10.17 9.59
CA ASN A 80 -1.21 9.33 10.77
C ASN A 80 -2.52 9.16 11.56
N ASN A 81 -3.53 8.62 10.89
CA ASN A 81 -4.89 8.51 11.39
C ASN A 81 -5.55 7.23 10.82
N PHE A 82 -5.67 6.21 11.66
CA PHE A 82 -6.11 4.86 11.27
C PHE A 82 -7.37 4.44 12.03
N GLU A 83 -8.26 3.71 11.38
CA GLU A 83 -9.58 3.36 11.92
C GLU A 83 -9.60 2.07 12.75
N THR A 84 -8.68 1.13 12.51
CA THR A 84 -8.69 -0.18 13.17
C THR A 84 -7.42 -0.44 13.96
N THR A 85 -7.55 -1.27 15.00
CA THR A 85 -6.43 -1.91 15.73
C THR A 85 -5.61 -2.86 14.87
N ASP A 86 -5.96 -3.08 13.60
CA ASP A 86 -5.21 -3.95 12.70
C ASP A 86 -3.79 -3.39 12.54
N THR A 87 -2.94 -4.03 13.32
CA THR A 87 -1.53 -3.80 13.56
C THR A 87 -0.73 -3.70 12.27
N ILE A 88 -1.23 -4.16 11.12
CA ILE A 88 -0.51 -4.10 9.85
C ILE A 88 -0.29 -2.65 9.36
N LYS A 89 -1.22 -1.70 9.57
CA LYS A 89 -1.03 -0.30 9.11
C LYS A 89 -0.13 0.52 10.03
N CYS A 90 0.05 0.09 11.27
CA CYS A 90 0.78 0.85 12.27
C CYS A 90 2.08 0.15 12.75
N HIS A 91 2.11 -1.19 12.79
CA HIS A 91 3.28 -2.01 13.12
C HIS A 91 4.21 -2.31 11.94
N THR A 92 3.86 -1.94 10.70
CA THR A 92 4.82 -1.98 9.59
C THR A 92 5.98 -1.00 9.77
N GLN A 93 6.11 -0.28 10.90
CA GLN A 93 7.27 0.59 11.15
C GLN A 93 8.28 0.12 12.20
N ILE A 94 7.95 -0.77 13.14
CA ILE A 94 8.98 -1.31 14.06
C ILE A 94 10.03 -2.08 13.25
N PHE A 95 9.56 -2.81 12.25
CA PHE A 95 10.41 -3.63 11.42
C PHE A 95 11.08 -2.84 10.29
N TYR A 96 10.43 -1.85 9.67
CA TYR A 96 11.07 -1.06 8.62
C TYR A 96 12.13 -0.08 9.16
N ARG A 97 11.97 0.45 10.37
CA ARG A 97 12.83 1.51 10.94
C ARG A 97 14.21 1.01 11.35
N GLN A 98 14.34 -0.20 11.88
CA GLN A 98 15.66 -0.78 12.24
C GLN A 98 16.41 -1.33 11.02
N VAL A 99 15.68 -1.66 9.95
CA VAL A 99 16.17 -2.56 8.91
C VAL A 99 16.53 -1.81 7.63
N ILE A 100 15.87 -0.69 7.32
CA ILE A 100 16.23 0.15 6.15
C ILE A 100 17.37 1.12 6.47
N TRP A 101 17.43 1.68 7.68
CA TRP A 101 18.52 2.58 8.09
C TRP A 101 19.90 1.89 8.15
N LEU A 102 19.92 0.57 8.35
CA LEU A 102 21.12 -0.26 8.34
C LEU A 102 21.40 -0.94 6.98
N GLY A 103 20.65 -0.60 5.92
CA GLY A 103 20.84 -1.21 4.59
C GLY A 103 20.41 -2.67 4.49
N LEU A 104 19.60 -3.15 5.44
CA LEU A 104 19.36 -4.55 5.70
C LEU A 104 17.96 -4.99 5.28
N LYS A 105 17.43 -4.53 4.14
CA LYS A 105 16.11 -4.97 3.55
C LYS A 105 15.86 -6.47 3.69
N THR A 106 16.94 -7.24 3.70
CA THR A 106 17.04 -8.68 3.90
C THR A 106 16.50 -9.22 5.24
N LEU A 107 16.50 -8.48 6.35
CA LEU A 107 16.12 -9.04 7.66
C LEU A 107 14.59 -9.06 7.90
N LEU A 108 13.85 -8.13 7.29
CA LEU A 108 12.39 -8.04 7.34
C LEU A 108 11.69 -9.15 6.62
N SER A 109 12.18 -9.48 5.45
CA SER A 109 11.64 -10.58 4.68
C SER A 109 12.08 -11.95 5.22
N TYR A 110 13.16 -12.03 6.02
CA TYR A 110 13.60 -13.29 6.65
C TYR A 110 12.58 -13.83 7.65
N GLU A 111 12.03 -12.99 8.54
CA GLU A 111 11.05 -13.49 9.51
C GLU A 111 9.77 -13.96 8.83
N VAL A 112 9.32 -13.27 7.77
CA VAL A 112 8.14 -13.65 6.98
C VAL A 112 8.30 -15.02 6.32
N CYS A 113 9.53 -15.40 5.93
CA CYS A 113 9.79 -16.72 5.33
C CYS A 113 9.39 -17.88 6.26
N SER A 114 9.36 -17.65 7.57
CA SER A 114 9.08 -18.69 8.59
C SER A 114 7.68 -18.63 9.18
N LEU A 115 6.90 -17.59 8.85
CA LEU A 115 5.57 -17.42 9.42
C LEU A 115 4.59 -18.48 8.87
N PRO A 116 3.72 -19.05 9.71
CA PRO A 116 2.65 -19.92 9.24
C PRO A 116 1.53 -19.12 8.56
N PRO A 117 0.66 -19.75 7.76
CA PRO A 117 -0.60 -19.11 7.37
C PRO A 117 -1.43 -18.82 8.62
N ASP A 118 -2.05 -17.65 8.66
CA ASP A 118 -2.89 -17.24 9.79
C ASP A 118 -4.20 -16.64 9.27
N SER A 119 -5.29 -17.35 9.55
CA SER A 119 -6.65 -16.96 9.15
C SER A 119 -7.14 -15.74 9.93
N GLY A 120 -6.52 -15.40 11.06
CA GLY A 120 -7.04 -14.39 11.98
C GLY A 120 -8.31 -14.84 12.70
N PHE A 121 -9.01 -13.89 13.31
CA PHE A 121 -10.14 -14.15 14.23
C PHE A 121 -11.50 -13.74 13.67
N CYS A 122 -11.58 -13.34 12.40
CA CYS A 122 -12.84 -13.08 11.70
C CYS A 122 -13.25 -14.29 10.84
N ASP A 123 -14.51 -14.31 10.38
CA ASP A 123 -15.13 -15.48 9.73
C ASP A 123 -15.43 -15.28 8.22
N ALA A 124 -14.78 -14.33 7.56
CA ALA A 124 -14.92 -14.20 6.11
C ALA A 124 -14.18 -15.35 5.38
N ILE A 125 -14.68 -15.72 4.19
CA ILE A 125 -14.03 -16.72 3.34
C ILE A 125 -13.32 -15.97 2.21
N ILE A 126 -12.03 -15.69 2.40
CA ILE A 126 -11.22 -14.94 1.44
C ILE A 126 -10.01 -15.78 1.03
N ASP A 127 -9.95 -16.17 -0.23
CA ASP A 127 -8.79 -16.86 -0.78
C ASP A 127 -7.56 -15.95 -0.76
N ARG A 128 -6.50 -16.47 -0.15
CA ARG A 128 -5.18 -15.83 -0.07
C ARG A 128 -4.10 -16.85 -0.31
N TYR A 129 -2.91 -16.36 -0.64
CA TYR A 129 -1.71 -17.18 -0.81
C TYR A 129 -0.78 -16.96 0.36
N TYR A 130 -0.08 -18.01 0.78
CA TYR A 130 1.01 -17.95 1.75
C TYR A 130 2.20 -18.76 1.23
N PHE A 131 3.41 -18.38 1.63
CA PHE A 131 4.62 -19.13 1.36
C PHE A 131 4.79 -20.25 2.37
N ASN A 132 4.88 -21.49 1.90
CA ASN A 132 5.19 -22.66 2.70
C ASN A 132 6.68 -23.00 2.58
N ALA A 133 7.47 -22.67 3.60
CA ALA A 133 8.92 -22.90 3.59
C ALA A 133 9.31 -24.37 3.50
N ALA A 134 8.55 -25.27 4.13
CA ALA A 134 8.84 -26.71 4.11
C ALA A 134 8.69 -27.33 2.72
N LYS A 135 7.75 -26.80 1.92
CA LYS A 135 7.53 -27.22 0.52
C LYS A 135 8.23 -26.34 -0.49
N ASN A 136 8.76 -25.19 -0.06
CA ASN A 136 9.25 -24.12 -0.92
C ASN A 136 8.22 -23.74 -2.02
N GLU A 137 6.96 -23.58 -1.63
CA GLU A 137 5.84 -23.36 -2.54
C GLU A 137 4.86 -22.34 -1.98
N CYS A 138 4.23 -21.58 -2.88
CA CYS A 138 3.12 -20.72 -2.53
C CYS A 138 1.80 -21.48 -2.62
N LEU A 139 1.08 -21.55 -1.50
CA LEU A 139 -0.16 -22.34 -1.36
C LEU A 139 -1.34 -21.43 -1.01
N LEU A 140 -2.54 -21.86 -1.38
CA LEU A 140 -3.78 -21.19 -0.99
C LEU A 140 -4.14 -21.49 0.47
N PHE A 141 -4.75 -20.51 1.14
CA PHE A 141 -5.42 -20.67 2.42
C PHE A 141 -6.61 -19.71 2.53
N ILE A 142 -7.52 -19.97 3.47
CA ILE A 142 -8.67 -19.11 3.75
C ILE A 142 -8.30 -18.10 4.84
N TYR A 143 -8.40 -16.82 4.50
CA TYR A 143 -8.22 -15.71 5.42
C TYR A 143 -9.58 -15.18 5.89
N GLY A 144 -9.72 -15.05 7.21
CA GLY A 144 -10.92 -14.62 7.91
C GLY A 144 -11.33 -13.16 7.70
N GLY A 145 -10.45 -12.34 7.10
CA GLY A 145 -10.74 -10.95 6.75
C GLY A 145 -10.17 -9.90 7.70
N CYS A 146 -9.77 -10.28 8.92
CA CYS A 146 -9.09 -9.42 9.89
C CYS A 146 -7.99 -10.16 10.65
N GLY A 147 -7.07 -9.44 11.30
CA GLY A 147 -5.93 -10.03 12.00
C GLY A 147 -4.93 -10.71 11.05
N GLY A 148 -4.45 -11.90 11.42
CA GLY A 148 -3.47 -12.64 10.63
C GLY A 148 -2.04 -12.14 10.80
N ASN A 149 -1.15 -12.57 9.89
CA ASN A 149 0.25 -12.14 9.84
C ASN A 149 0.71 -11.77 8.42
N ALA A 150 1.99 -11.42 8.27
CA ALA A 150 2.55 -10.92 7.01
C ALA A 150 2.70 -11.97 5.88
N ASN A 151 2.60 -13.27 6.18
CA ASN A 151 2.61 -14.34 5.18
C ASN A 151 1.20 -14.54 4.60
N ASN A 152 0.65 -13.49 3.99
CA ASN A 152 -0.71 -13.43 3.47
C ASN A 152 -0.76 -12.51 2.24
N PHE A 153 -0.90 -13.11 1.07
CA PHE A 153 -0.81 -12.43 -0.23
C PHE A 153 -2.11 -12.56 -1.01
N LYS A 154 -2.48 -11.52 -1.76
CA LYS A 154 -3.70 -11.54 -2.57
C LYS A 154 -3.51 -12.30 -3.87
N THR A 155 -2.29 -12.34 -4.37
CA THR A 155 -1.96 -12.98 -5.63
C THR A 155 -0.80 -13.95 -5.48
N ILE A 156 -0.81 -15.00 -6.30
CA ILE A 156 0.31 -15.94 -6.39
C ILE A 156 1.63 -15.23 -6.71
N ARG A 157 1.61 -14.18 -7.56
CA ARG A 157 2.80 -13.41 -7.94
C ARG A 157 3.43 -12.68 -6.76
N GLU A 158 2.63 -12.17 -5.84
CA GLU A 158 3.14 -11.52 -4.62
C GLU A 158 3.83 -12.53 -3.71
N CYS A 159 3.22 -13.70 -3.53
CA CYS A 159 3.82 -14.78 -2.76
C CYS A 159 5.12 -15.30 -3.40
N GLU A 160 5.13 -15.53 -4.72
CA GLU A 160 6.31 -16.04 -5.44
C GLU A 160 7.50 -15.09 -5.36
N LYS A 161 7.27 -13.76 -5.26
CA LYS A 161 8.35 -12.80 -4.97
C LYS A 161 8.98 -13.04 -3.61
N LEU A 162 8.18 -13.32 -2.58
CA LEU A 162 8.70 -13.68 -1.26
C LEU A 162 9.46 -15.01 -1.34
N LYS A 163 8.90 -16.03 -2.01
CA LYS A 163 9.58 -17.31 -2.21
C LYS A 163 10.96 -17.17 -2.84
N LEU A 164 11.08 -16.40 -3.94
CA LEU A 164 12.37 -16.12 -4.58
C LEU A 164 13.35 -15.48 -3.59
N PHE A 165 12.88 -14.50 -2.82
CA PHE A 165 13.68 -13.88 -1.77
C PHE A 165 14.13 -14.89 -0.69
N CYS A 166 13.24 -15.78 -0.24
CA CYS A 166 13.53 -16.78 0.79
C CYS A 166 14.46 -17.89 0.30
N ALA A 167 14.41 -18.21 -1.00
CA ALA A 167 15.23 -19.25 -1.62
C ALA A 167 16.70 -18.85 -1.83
N GLU A 168 17.00 -17.56 -1.98
CA GLU A 168 18.36 -17.06 -2.27
C GLU A 168 19.33 -17.11 -1.08
N ARG A 169 18.92 -17.62 0.09
CA ARG A 169 19.75 -17.62 1.32
C ARG A 169 19.79 -18.95 2.08
N HIS A 170 19.57 -20.06 1.39
CA HIS A 170 19.95 -21.42 1.83
C HIS A 170 21.07 -21.99 0.97
#